data_AF-G2SRC5-F1
#
_entry.id   AF-G2SRC5-F1
#
_cell.length_a   1.000
_cell.length_b   1.000
_cell.length_c   1.000
_cell.angle_alpha   90.00
_cell.angle_beta   90.00
_cell.angle_gamma   90.00
#
_symmetry.space_group_name_H-M   'P 1'
#
loop_
_entity.id
_entity.type
_entity.pdbx_description
1 polymer ?
#
loop_
_entity_poly.entity_id
_entity_poly.type
_entity_poly.pdbx_seq_one_letter_code
_entity_poly.pdbx_strand_id
1 'polypeptide(L)'
;MKSRKVTVLDNEYYQKQMAIKQRDERKRKKVHKYRLFKRTCAGILVLCAVFSSLVIGRGIAYKNRLEAQKEVAQEALKNAQQTNSFLNFKIKQLNDEDYVQKLIRKKYLYSKNNEIIFSLPEDNSQTDQND
;
A
#
# COMPACT_ATOMS: atom_id res chain seq x y z
N MET A 1 24.65 71.71 14.29
CA MET A 1 24.58 72.49 13.03
C MET A 1 23.14 72.53 12.55
N LYS A 2 22.55 73.73 12.41
CA LYS A 2 21.12 73.93 12.09
C LYS A 2 20.92 73.84 10.58
N SER A 3 20.14 72.86 10.11
CA SER A 3 19.82 72.71 8.67
C SER A 3 19.03 73.92 8.18
N ARG A 4 19.51 74.57 7.11
CA ARG A 4 18.82 75.69 6.48
C ARG A 4 17.59 75.15 5.74
N LYS A 5 16.42 75.68 6.08
CA LYS A 5 15.15 75.36 5.43
C LYS A 5 15.17 75.96 4.02
N VAL A 6 15.59 75.17 3.05
CA VAL A 6 15.55 75.56 1.63
C VAL A 6 14.13 75.31 1.13
N THR A 7 13.41 76.39 0.83
CA THR A 7 12.08 76.31 0.22
C THR A 7 12.24 76.10 -1.28
N VAL A 8 11.65 75.02 -1.80
CA VAL A 8 11.71 74.75 -3.23
C VAL A 8 10.63 75.57 -3.95
N LEU A 9 10.99 76.20 -5.06
CA LEU A 9 10.08 77.03 -5.85
C LEU A 9 8.98 76.15 -6.47
N ASP A 10 7.72 76.48 -6.23
CA ASP A 10 6.58 75.78 -6.79
C ASP A 10 6.40 76.18 -8.27
N ASN A 11 6.99 75.40 -9.16
CA ASN A 11 6.95 75.60 -10.62
C ASN A 11 6.53 74.30 -11.30
N GLU A 12 5.73 74.40 -12.37
CA GLU A 12 5.31 73.27 -13.21
C GLU A 12 6.48 72.36 -13.62
N TYR A 13 7.64 72.92 -13.94
CA TYR A 13 8.81 72.12 -14.30
C TYR A 13 9.28 71.22 -13.15
N TYR A 14 9.31 71.77 -11.93
CA TYR A 14 9.71 71.05 -10.73
C TYR A 14 8.67 69.98 -10.36
N GLN A 15 7.38 70.30 -10.48
CA GLN A 15 6.28 69.33 -10.28
C GLN A 15 6.36 68.16 -11.28
N LYS A 16 6.61 68.45 -12.57
CA LYS A 16 6.81 67.43 -13.62
C LYS A 16 8.01 66.53 -13.32
N GLN A 17 9.15 67.10 -12.93
CA GLN A 17 10.33 66.32 -12.53
C GLN A 17 10.06 65.43 -11.30
N MET A 18 9.38 65.96 -10.27
CA MET A 18 9.03 65.18 -9.09
C MET A 18 8.03 64.07 -9.41
N ALA A 19 7.06 64.32 -10.29
CA ALA A 19 6.13 63.29 -10.76
C ALA A 19 6.87 62.17 -11.52
N ILE A 20 7.86 62.49 -12.36
CA ILE A 20 8.69 61.49 -13.06
C ILE A 20 9.51 60.68 -12.07
N LYS A 21 10.23 61.33 -11.13
CA LYS A 21 11.01 60.65 -10.09
C LYS A 21 10.15 59.71 -9.24
N GLN A 22 8.99 60.18 -8.79
CA GLN A 22 8.04 59.35 -8.03
C GLN A 22 7.52 58.17 -8.86
N ARG A 23 7.22 58.37 -10.15
CA ARG A 23 6.80 57.27 -11.06
C ARG A 23 7.91 56.23 -11.22
N ASP A 24 9.15 56.65 -11.39
CA ASP A 24 10.29 55.75 -11.55
C ASP A 24 10.64 55.01 -10.27
N GLU A 25 10.59 55.67 -9.11
CA GLU A 25 10.74 55.01 -7.82
C GLU A 25 9.64 53.98 -7.57
N ARG A 26 8.38 54.30 -7.90
CA ARG A 26 7.26 53.36 -7.81
C ARG A 26 7.47 52.16 -8.74
N LYS A 27 7.94 52.38 -9.98
CA LYS A 27 8.28 51.31 -10.92
C LYS A 27 9.41 50.42 -10.40
N ARG A 28 10.51 51.01 -9.92
CA ARG A 28 11.66 50.28 -9.35
C ARG A 28 11.25 49.45 -8.13
N LYS A 29 10.45 50.01 -7.21
CA LYS A 29 9.90 49.31 -6.05
C LYS A 29 9.02 48.13 -6.46
N LYS A 30 8.15 48.30 -7.47
CA LYS A 30 7.31 47.22 -8.01
C LYS A 30 8.14 46.08 -8.62
N VAL A 31 9.12 46.41 -9.47
CA VAL A 31 10.00 45.42 -10.10
C VAL A 31 10.83 44.68 -9.05
N HIS A 32 11.34 45.39 -8.03
CA HIS A 32 12.10 44.78 -6.95
C HIS A 32 11.22 43.80 -6.13
N LYS A 33 10.01 44.22 -5.74
CA LYS A 33 9.04 43.34 -5.06
C LYS A 33 8.68 42.13 -5.90
N TYR A 34 8.46 42.30 -7.20
CA TYR A 34 8.13 41.20 -8.11
C TYR A 34 9.30 40.21 -8.28
N ARG A 35 10.54 40.70 -8.36
CA ARG A 35 11.74 39.85 -8.40
C ARG A 35 11.92 39.06 -7.11
N LEU A 36 11.72 39.68 -5.95
CA LEU A 36 11.73 39.01 -4.66
C LEU A 36 10.64 37.94 -4.59
N PHE A 37 9.40 38.30 -4.95
CA PHE A 37 8.27 37.38 -4.97
C PHE A 37 8.53 36.16 -5.88
N LYS A 38 9.06 36.37 -7.09
CA LYS A 38 9.45 35.26 -7.99
C LYS A 38 10.49 34.34 -7.36
N ARG A 39 11.50 34.88 -6.70
CA ARG A 39 12.54 34.07 -6.01
C ARG A 39 11.95 33.30 -4.85
N THR A 40 11.07 33.91 -4.06
CA THR A 40 10.37 33.25 -2.95
C THR A 40 9.47 32.13 -3.46
N CYS A 41 8.66 32.38 -4.49
CA CYS A 41 7.82 31.35 -5.11
C CYS A 41 8.65 30.21 -5.69
N ALA A 42 9.75 30.50 -6.37
CA ALA A 42 10.65 29.46 -6.87
C ALA A 42 11.23 28.61 -5.73
N GLY A 43 11.64 29.23 -4.62
CA GLY A 43 12.10 28.50 -3.44
C GLY A 43 11.01 27.61 -2.82
N ILE A 44 9.78 28.12 -2.70
CA ILE A 44 8.63 27.34 -2.21
C ILE A 44 8.33 26.16 -3.14
N LEU A 45 8.36 26.36 -4.47
CA LEU A 45 8.14 25.28 -5.43
C LEU A 45 9.18 24.16 -5.32
N VAL A 46 10.46 24.51 -5.13
CA VAL A 46 11.51 23.51 -4.90
C VAL A 46 11.28 22.75 -3.59
N LEU A 47 10.92 23.44 -2.51
CA LEU A 47 10.60 22.79 -1.24
C LEU A 47 9.40 21.85 -1.37
N CYS A 48 8.33 22.28 -2.05
CA CYS A 48 7.18 21.44 -2.32
C CYS A 48 7.56 20.20 -3.14
N ALA A 49 8.39 20.35 -4.18
CA ALA A 49 8.84 19.22 -5.00
C ALA A 49 9.64 18.18 -4.18
N VAL A 50 10.53 18.63 -3.29
CA VAL A 50 11.28 17.75 -2.38
C VAL A 50 10.33 17.07 -1.38
N PHE A 51 9.36 17.81 -0.83
CA PHE A 51 8.40 17.22 0.11
C PHE A 51 7.50 16.19 -0.57
N SER A 52 7.03 16.47 -1.79
CA SER A 52 6.23 15.54 -2.59
C SER A 52 6.99 14.27 -2.94
N SER A 53 8.29 14.37 -3.29
CA SER A 53 9.08 13.17 -3.61
C SER A 53 9.29 12.26 -2.39
N LEU A 54 9.48 12.84 -1.20
CA LEU A 54 9.56 12.07 0.06
C LEU A 54 8.24 11.35 0.39
N VAL A 55 7.11 12.03 0.23
CA VAL A 55 5.78 11.44 0.50
C VAL A 55 5.47 10.32 -0.49
N ILE A 56 5.73 10.52 -1.78
CA ILE A 56 5.51 9.51 -2.82
C ILE A 56 6.43 8.30 -2.61
N GLY A 57 7.70 8.52 -2.29
CA GLY A 57 8.64 7.44 -1.99
C GLY A 57 8.21 6.57 -0.81
N ARG A 58 7.72 7.19 0.27
CA ARG A 58 7.13 6.48 1.43
C ARG A 58 5.85 5.73 1.05
N GLY A 59 5.01 6.33 0.21
CA GLY A 59 3.77 5.72 -0.28
C GLY A 59 4.00 4.45 -1.09
N ILE A 60 4.98 4.45 -2.00
CA ILE A 60 5.30 3.27 -2.83
C ILE A 60 5.83 2.11 -1.97
N ALA A 61 6.74 2.39 -1.04
CA ALA A 61 7.26 1.36 -0.13
C ALA A 61 6.15 0.76 0.75
N TYR A 62 5.19 1.59 1.20
CA TYR A 62 4.04 1.12 1.96
C TYR A 62 3.12 0.23 1.10
N LYS A 63 2.81 0.63 -0.15
CA LYS A 63 1.96 -0.16 -1.05
C LYS A 63 2.56 -1.54 -1.35
N ASN A 64 3.85 -1.62 -1.67
CA ASN A 64 4.51 -2.90 -1.94
C ASN A 64 4.46 -3.84 -0.73
N ARG A 65 4.64 -3.30 0.48
CA ARG A 65 4.56 -4.08 1.73
C ARG A 65 3.12 -4.54 2.01
N LEU A 66 2.12 -3.75 1.64
CA LEU A 66 0.71 -4.16 1.77
C LEU A 66 0.33 -5.23 0.75
N GLU A 67 0.80 -5.12 -0.49
CA GLU A 67 0.55 -6.13 -1.53
C GLU A 67 1.17 -7.48 -1.16
N ALA A 68 2.42 -7.49 -0.70
CA ALA A 68 3.07 -8.71 -0.21
C ALA A 68 2.33 -9.32 1.00
N GLN A 69 1.89 -8.50 1.95
CA GLN A 69 1.08 -9.01 3.08
C GLN A 69 -0.27 -9.54 2.64
N LYS A 70 -0.89 -8.94 1.61
CA LYS A 70 -2.17 -9.38 1.07
C LYS A 70 -2.04 -10.71 0.35
N GLU A 71 -0.98 -10.92 -0.43
CA GLU A 71 -0.71 -12.20 -1.08
C GLU A 71 -0.51 -13.31 -0.05
N VAL A 72 0.33 -13.09 0.96
CA VAL A 72 0.55 -14.05 2.06
C VAL A 72 -0.74 -14.36 2.80
N ALA A 73 -1.55 -13.33 3.11
CA ALA A 73 -2.83 -13.52 3.78
C ALA A 73 -3.84 -14.28 2.90
N GLN A 74 -3.86 -14.02 1.59
CA GLN A 74 -4.71 -14.75 0.65
C GLN A 74 -4.30 -16.21 0.50
N GLU A 75 -2.99 -16.49 0.46
CA GLU A 75 -2.46 -17.84 0.40
C GLU A 75 -2.78 -18.61 1.69
N ALA A 76 -2.56 -18.00 2.86
CA ALA A 76 -2.91 -18.58 4.15
C ALA A 76 -4.42 -18.88 4.25
N LEU A 77 -5.26 -17.96 3.76
CA LEU A 77 -6.72 -18.13 3.73
C LEU A 77 -7.12 -19.27 2.79
N LYS A 78 -6.51 -19.37 1.60
CA LYS A 78 -6.77 -20.45 0.64
C LYS A 78 -6.38 -21.80 1.23
N ASN A 79 -5.21 -21.90 1.85
CA ASN A 79 -4.76 -23.11 2.54
C ASN A 79 -5.73 -23.49 3.66
N ALA A 80 -6.11 -22.55 4.52
CA ALA A 80 -7.07 -22.79 5.59
C ALA A 80 -8.45 -23.27 5.06
N GLN A 81 -8.94 -22.69 3.97
CA GLN A 81 -10.19 -23.12 3.32
C GLN A 81 -10.08 -24.53 2.73
N GLN A 82 -8.97 -24.86 2.08
CA GLN A 82 -8.71 -26.21 1.55
C GLN A 82 -8.65 -27.23 2.68
N THR A 83 -7.90 -26.94 3.75
CA THR A 83 -7.84 -27.78 4.94
C THR A 83 -9.22 -27.96 5.55
N ASN A 84 -10.00 -26.88 5.71
CA ASN A 84 -11.35 -26.97 6.26
C ASN A 84 -12.30 -27.81 5.40
N SER A 85 -12.24 -27.65 4.07
CA SER A 85 -13.01 -28.47 3.12
C SER A 85 -12.63 -29.95 3.21
N PHE A 86 -11.33 -30.25 3.24
CA PHE A 86 -10.83 -31.61 3.38
C PHE A 86 -11.24 -32.25 4.72
N LEU A 87 -11.14 -31.52 5.83
CA LEU A 87 -11.59 -32.00 7.13
C LEU A 87 -13.10 -32.24 7.13
N ASN A 88 -13.90 -31.34 6.56
CA ASN A 88 -15.35 -31.54 6.46
C ASN A 88 -15.70 -32.76 5.61
N PHE A 89 -14.98 -32.98 4.51
CA PHE A 89 -15.14 -34.18 3.70
C PHE A 89 -14.82 -35.45 4.50
N LYS A 90 -13.72 -35.43 5.26
CA LYS A 90 -13.34 -36.54 6.14
C LYS A 90 -14.39 -36.79 7.22
N ILE A 91 -14.92 -35.75 7.84
CA ILE A 91 -16.03 -35.87 8.82
C ILE A 91 -17.26 -36.51 8.17
N LYS A 92 -17.64 -36.06 6.96
CA LYS A 92 -18.78 -36.66 6.24
C LYS A 92 -18.55 -38.15 5.96
N GLN A 93 -17.35 -38.52 5.52
CA GLN A 93 -16.99 -39.92 5.30
C GLN A 93 -17.03 -40.74 6.60
N LEU A 94 -16.54 -40.18 7.72
CA LEU A 94 -16.57 -40.87 9.01
C LEU A 94 -17.98 -41.00 9.59
N ASN A 95 -18.89 -40.08 9.28
CA ASN A 95 -20.29 -40.14 9.70
C ASN A 95 -21.14 -41.06 8.79
N ASP A 96 -20.62 -41.47 7.64
CA ASP A 96 -21.29 -42.37 6.71
C ASP A 96 -21.02 -43.83 7.10
N GLU A 97 -22.05 -44.51 7.59
CA GLU A 97 -21.97 -45.90 8.07
C GLU A 97 -21.52 -46.88 6.98
N ASP A 98 -21.94 -46.68 5.72
CA ASP A 98 -21.54 -47.52 4.60
C ASP A 98 -20.05 -47.33 4.26
N TYR A 99 -19.56 -46.08 4.32
CA TYR A 99 -18.15 -45.79 4.12
C TYR A 99 -17.29 -46.42 5.23
N VAL A 100 -17.69 -46.26 6.49
CA VAL A 100 -16.98 -46.83 7.65
C VAL A 100 -16.98 -48.36 7.57
N GLN A 101 -18.09 -48.99 7.20
CA GLN A 101 -18.16 -50.45 7.04
C GLN A 101 -17.21 -50.93 5.93
N LYS A 102 -17.19 -50.27 4.77
CA LYS A 102 -16.23 -50.59 3.69
C LYS A 102 -14.78 -50.41 4.12
N LEU A 103 -14.49 -49.35 4.89
CA LEU A 103 -13.16 -49.09 5.41
C LEU A 103 -12.70 -50.19 6.37
N ILE A 104 -13.57 -50.62 7.30
CA ILE A 104 -13.25 -51.69 8.26
C ILE A 104 -13.06 -53.02 7.54
N ARG A 105 -13.93 -53.36 6.58
CA ARG A 105 -13.79 -54.57 5.75
C ARG A 105 -12.46 -54.57 4.98
N LYS A 106 -12.09 -53.43 4.39
CA LYS A 106 -10.85 -53.28 3.62
C LYS A 106 -9.60 -53.32 4.50
N LYS A 107 -9.61 -52.63 5.64
CA LYS A 107 -8.42 -52.45 6.49
C LYS A 107 -8.19 -53.61 7.46
N TYR A 108 -9.26 -54.23 7.94
CA TYR A 108 -9.20 -55.26 8.98
C TYR A 108 -9.76 -56.61 8.52
N LEU A 109 -10.02 -56.79 7.23
CA LEU A 109 -10.60 -58.02 6.66
C LEU A 109 -11.81 -58.49 7.47
N TYR A 110 -12.67 -57.54 7.88
CA TYR A 110 -13.87 -57.86 8.65
C TYR A 110 -14.96 -58.43 7.74
N SER A 111 -15.70 -59.43 8.22
CA SER A 111 -16.81 -60.07 7.51
C SER A 111 -17.95 -60.36 8.49
N LYS A 112 -19.20 -60.30 8.01
CA LYS A 112 -20.35 -60.75 8.79
C LYS A 112 -20.45 -62.29 8.76
N ASN A 113 -21.31 -62.82 9.61
CA ASN A 113 -21.63 -64.24 9.65
C ASN A 113 -22.13 -64.69 8.26
N ASN A 114 -21.60 -65.80 7.76
CA ASN A 114 -21.86 -66.37 6.43
C ASN A 114 -21.25 -65.63 5.20
N GLU A 115 -20.32 -64.67 5.35
CA GLU A 115 -19.50 -64.19 4.21
C GLU A 115 -18.12 -64.89 4.17
N ILE A 116 -17.59 -65.18 2.98
CA ILE A 116 -16.29 -65.84 2.76
C ILE A 116 -15.30 -64.77 2.27
N ILE A 117 -14.14 -64.66 2.95
CA ILE A 117 -13.09 -63.69 2.59
C ILE A 117 -12.06 -64.38 1.70
N PHE A 118 -11.75 -63.75 0.56
CA PHE A 118 -10.64 -64.12 -0.31
C PHE A 118 -9.57 -63.04 -0.22
N SER A 119 -8.41 -63.35 0.37
CA SER A 119 -7.24 -62.47 0.33
C SER A 119 -6.39 -62.80 -0.89
N LEU A 120 -6.07 -61.78 -1.69
CA LEU A 120 -5.12 -61.94 -2.78
C LEU A 120 -3.69 -61.80 -2.23
N PRO A 121 -2.67 -62.43 -2.84
CA PRO A 121 -1.29 -62.36 -2.37
C PRO A 121 -0.78 -60.91 -2.21
N GLU A 122 -1.28 -59.97 -3.01
CA GLU A 122 -0.91 -58.55 -2.93
C GLU A 122 -1.56 -57.82 -1.74
N ASP A 123 -2.73 -58.26 -1.27
CA ASP A 123 -3.46 -57.62 -0.16
C ASP A 123 -2.77 -57.86 1.19
N ASN A 124 -2.06 -58.97 1.34
CA ASN A 124 -1.33 -59.31 2.58
C ASN A 124 -0.09 -58.43 2.79
N SER A 125 0.45 -57.83 1.72
CA SER A 125 1.66 -56.99 1.81
C SER A 125 1.43 -55.59 2.42
N GLN A 126 0.17 -55.13 2.48
CA GLN A 126 -0.17 -53.79 3.00
C GLN A 126 -0.53 -53.77 4.48
N THR A 127 -0.83 -54.92 5.07
CA THR A 127 -1.23 -55.05 6.48
C THR A 127 -0.02 -54.99 7.43
N ASP A 128 1.17 -55.38 6.94
CA ASP A 128 2.37 -55.54 7.76
C ASP A 128 3.26 -54.28 7.85
N GLN A 129 2.88 -53.15 7.24
CA GLN A 129 3.72 -51.93 7.18
C GLN A 129 3.23 -50.73 8.01
N ASN A 130 2.27 -50.92 8.93
CA ASN A 130 1.70 -49.82 9.73
C ASN A 130 1.87 -49.97 11.25
N ASP A 131 2.90 -50.70 11.71
CA ASP A 131 3.39 -50.65 13.11
C ASP A 131 4.54 -49.64 13.25
#